data_AF-A0A1W9J1G8-F1
#
_entry.id   AF-A0A1W9J1G8-F1
#
_cell.length_a   1.000
_cell.length_b   1.000
_cell.length_c   1.000
_cell.angle_alpha   90.00
_cell.angle_beta   90.00
_cell.angle_gamma   90.00
#
_symmetry.space_group_name_H-M   'P 1'
#
loop_
_entity.id
_entity.type
_entity.pdbx_description
1 polymer ?
#
loop_
_entity_poly.entity_id
_entity_poly.type
_entity_poly.pdbx_seq_one_letter_code
_entity_poly.pdbx_strand_id
1 'polypeptide(L)'
;MKIKGSKIWAALLCGALMGGVIWQAPGLAEAAPVTFQIDNGTQGGFQYSLIHSADGAPMNVGGVDYYASGAFGPSQYGTQMTGSLSGDMTTVGSLLQWTGITGTLLSNNGSTLTITGGSLSRQTTGSNQNAFGSFSYSLTGPGGASAGVFHFHPNQFTGPPGPNSLTETEFFLWGNNWNNGVEALPGAGRLGIDLHAVAPVPLPGALLFFGSGLMGLLGFRKTCHVI
;
A
#
# COMPACT_ATOMS: atom_id res chain seq x y z
N MET A 1 23.24 -24.64 69.81
CA MET A 1 23.61 -23.49 68.96
C MET A 1 22.49 -23.31 67.92
N LYS A 2 21.59 -22.34 68.09
CA LYS A 2 20.42 -22.13 67.22
C LYS A 2 20.73 -21.01 66.22
N ILE A 3 20.84 -21.34 64.93
CA ILE A 3 21.03 -20.35 63.87
C ILE A 3 19.65 -19.77 63.51
N LYS A 4 19.45 -18.47 63.81
CA LYS A 4 18.29 -17.69 63.36
C LYS A 4 18.52 -17.27 61.91
N GLY A 5 17.69 -17.73 60.96
CA GLY A 5 17.85 -17.45 59.52
C GLY A 5 16.56 -17.21 58.74
N SER A 6 15.46 -16.79 59.38
CA SER A 6 14.14 -16.71 58.71
C SER A 6 13.86 -15.43 57.91
N LYS A 7 14.82 -14.51 57.76
CA LYS A 7 14.59 -13.22 57.08
C LYS A 7 15.11 -13.11 55.63
N ILE A 8 15.82 -14.13 55.12
CA ILE A 8 16.41 -14.10 53.77
C ILE A 8 15.43 -14.65 52.71
N TRP A 9 14.49 -15.51 53.10
CA TRP A 9 13.57 -16.14 52.14
C TRP A 9 12.42 -15.24 51.66
N ALA A 10 12.03 -14.23 52.44
CA ALA A 10 10.96 -13.31 52.04
C ALA A 10 11.41 -12.29 50.97
N ALA A 11 12.71 -11.99 50.88
CA ALA A 11 13.24 -11.05 49.89
C ALA A 11 13.40 -11.69 48.50
N LEU A 12 13.70 -12.99 48.42
CA LEU A 12 13.82 -13.68 47.14
C LEU A 12 12.45 -13.95 46.47
N LEU A 13 11.38 -14.15 47.26
CA LEU A 13 10.06 -14.43 46.70
C LEU A 13 9.37 -13.18 46.13
N CYS A 14 9.62 -11.99 46.69
CA CYS A 14 9.09 -10.73 46.14
C CYS A 14 9.87 -10.22 44.92
N GLY A 15 11.16 -10.57 44.79
CA GLY A 15 11.95 -10.24 43.59
C GLY A 15 11.57 -11.05 42.36
N ALA A 16 11.19 -12.32 42.55
CA ALA A 16 10.79 -13.20 41.45
C ALA A 16 9.38 -12.93 40.90
N LEU A 17 8.50 -12.29 41.68
CA LEU A 17 7.13 -11.94 41.26
C LEU A 17 7.01 -10.56 40.59
N MET A 18 8.03 -9.70 40.70
CA MET A 18 8.09 -8.42 39.96
C MET A 18 9.01 -8.48 38.73
N GLY A 19 9.81 -9.53 38.59
CA GLY A 19 10.58 -9.84 37.39
C GLY A 19 9.74 -10.52 36.30
N GLY A 20 8.44 -10.25 36.26
CA GLY A 20 7.60 -10.55 35.11
C GLY A 20 8.12 -9.74 33.95
N VAL A 21 9.13 -10.28 33.28
CA VAL A 21 9.53 -9.93 31.93
C VAL A 21 8.23 -9.82 31.17
N ILE A 22 7.82 -8.58 30.86
CA ILE A 22 6.87 -8.33 29.80
C ILE A 22 7.60 -8.87 28.58
N TRP A 23 7.35 -10.14 28.29
CA TRP A 23 7.71 -10.77 27.04
C TRP A 23 6.91 -9.95 26.03
N GLN A 24 7.53 -8.88 25.52
CA GLN A 24 7.05 -8.23 24.33
C GLN A 24 7.18 -9.31 23.26
N ALA A 25 6.11 -10.09 23.11
CA ALA A 25 5.94 -10.93 21.95
C ALA A 25 6.22 -10.00 20.77
N PRO A 26 7.16 -10.34 19.87
CA PRO A 26 7.41 -9.52 18.70
C PRO A 26 6.04 -9.28 18.06
N GLY A 27 5.62 -8.02 18.00
CA GLY A 27 4.30 -7.66 17.48
C GLY A 27 4.18 -8.30 16.12
N LEU A 28 3.27 -9.27 16.00
CA LEU A 28 2.97 -9.88 14.72
C LEU A 28 2.52 -8.74 13.83
N ALA A 29 3.20 -8.54 12.69
CA ALA A 29 2.77 -7.54 11.73
C ALA A 29 1.35 -7.89 11.30
N GLU A 30 0.39 -7.05 11.70
CA GLU A 30 -1.01 -7.25 11.38
C GLU A 30 -1.25 -6.75 9.96
N ALA A 31 -1.86 -7.60 9.14
CA ALA A 31 -2.35 -7.24 7.83
C ALA A 31 -3.68 -6.50 7.97
N ALA A 32 -3.71 -5.23 7.58
CA ALA A 32 -4.92 -4.43 7.55
C ALA A 32 -5.46 -4.35 6.13
N PRO A 33 -6.74 -4.69 5.88
CA PRO A 33 -7.33 -4.51 4.56
C PRO A 33 -7.42 -3.02 4.24
N VAL A 34 -6.96 -2.64 3.04
CA VAL A 34 -7.01 -1.27 2.52
C VAL A 34 -7.62 -1.29 1.12
N THR A 35 -8.52 -0.35 0.86
CA THR A 35 -9.06 -0.07 -0.47
C THR A 35 -8.68 1.34 -0.86
N PHE A 36 -8.02 1.50 -2.00
CA PHE A 36 -7.73 2.79 -2.62
C PHE A 36 -8.77 3.10 -3.69
N GLN A 37 -9.26 4.33 -3.70
CA GLN A 37 -10.09 4.84 -4.79
C GLN A 37 -9.17 5.52 -5.80
N ILE A 38 -9.20 5.02 -7.04
CA ILE A 38 -8.55 5.66 -8.17
C ILE A 38 -9.47 6.78 -8.63
N ASP A 39 -9.00 8.01 -8.51
CA ASP A 39 -9.73 9.18 -8.96
C ASP A 39 -9.23 9.68 -10.32
N ASN A 40 -10.02 10.57 -10.91
CA ASN A 40 -9.67 11.30 -12.13
C ASN A 40 -9.05 12.66 -11.79
N GLY A 41 -8.36 12.76 -10.65
CA GLY A 41 -7.84 14.00 -10.11
C GLY A 41 -6.56 14.51 -10.77
N THR A 42 -6.35 15.82 -10.65
CA THR A 42 -5.08 16.47 -11.01
C THR A 42 -4.27 16.68 -9.73
N GLN A 43 -3.28 15.84 -9.47
CA GLN A 43 -2.39 16.05 -8.32
C GLN A 43 -0.93 15.76 -8.67
N GLY A 44 -0.06 16.70 -8.29
CA GLY A 44 1.38 16.55 -8.37
C GLY A 44 2.00 16.55 -9.78
N GLY A 45 1.21 16.56 -10.85
CA GLY A 45 1.68 16.39 -12.25
C GLY A 45 1.03 15.20 -12.96
N PHE A 46 0.25 14.39 -12.23
CA PHE A 46 -0.82 13.58 -12.83
C PHE A 46 -1.97 14.50 -13.17
N GLN A 47 -2.48 14.41 -14.40
CA GLN A 47 -3.76 15.04 -14.77
C GLN A 47 -4.95 14.10 -14.53
N TYR A 48 -4.70 12.80 -14.57
CA TYR A 48 -5.66 11.73 -14.37
C TYR A 48 -4.92 10.38 -14.39
N SER A 49 -5.52 9.33 -13.84
CA SER A 49 -5.03 7.96 -14.05
C SER A 49 -5.31 7.47 -15.48
N LEU A 50 -4.37 6.79 -16.14
CA LEU A 50 -4.55 6.31 -17.52
C LEU A 50 -3.69 5.09 -17.89
N ILE A 51 -4.04 4.48 -19.03
CA ILE A 51 -3.15 3.62 -19.81
C ILE A 51 -2.87 4.30 -21.15
N HIS A 52 -1.63 4.22 -21.60
CA HIS A 52 -1.18 4.83 -22.84
C HIS A 52 -0.25 3.89 -23.62
N SER A 53 -0.17 4.09 -24.94
CA SER A 53 0.88 3.47 -25.75
C SER A 53 2.24 4.01 -25.32
N ALA A 54 3.25 3.15 -25.33
CA ALA A 54 4.63 3.46 -25.04
C ALA A 54 5.55 3.05 -26.21
N ASP A 55 5.03 3.18 -27.43
CA ASP A 55 5.71 2.84 -28.68
C ASP A 55 6.64 3.97 -29.17
N GLY A 56 6.82 5.04 -28.38
CA GLY A 56 7.70 6.18 -28.69
C GLY A 56 9.19 5.89 -28.51
N ALA A 57 10.02 6.93 -28.37
CA ALA A 57 11.40 6.80 -27.90
C ALA A 57 11.41 6.90 -26.35
N PRO A 58 12.00 5.92 -25.64
CA PRO A 58 11.95 5.91 -24.19
C PRO A 58 12.77 7.06 -23.62
N MET A 59 12.32 7.62 -22.50
CA MET A 59 13.21 8.37 -21.63
C MET A 59 14.06 7.35 -20.87
N ASN A 60 15.38 7.45 -21.01
CA ASN A 60 16.30 6.63 -20.22
C ASN A 60 16.68 7.40 -18.95
N VAL A 61 16.25 6.92 -17.78
CA VAL A 61 16.74 7.43 -16.48
C VAL A 61 17.29 6.26 -15.69
N GLY A 62 18.57 6.37 -15.33
CA GLY A 62 19.25 5.35 -14.52
C GLY A 62 19.38 3.98 -15.22
N GLY A 63 19.42 3.95 -16.56
CA GLY A 63 19.53 2.70 -17.33
C GLY A 63 18.20 1.96 -17.54
N VAL A 64 17.07 2.56 -17.17
CA VAL A 64 15.73 2.01 -17.40
C VAL A 64 14.97 2.90 -18.38
N ASP A 65 14.38 2.27 -19.38
CA ASP A 65 13.56 2.92 -20.41
C ASP A 65 12.10 3.05 -19.94
N TYR A 66 11.57 4.28 -19.88
CA TYR A 66 10.18 4.56 -19.47
C TYR A 66 9.53 5.72 -20.26
N TYR A 67 8.21 5.89 -20.08
CA TYR A 67 7.41 6.97 -20.66
C TYR A 67 6.42 7.49 -19.60
N ALA A 68 6.33 8.81 -19.39
CA ALA A 68 5.43 9.45 -18.40
C ALA A 68 4.57 10.56 -19.01
N SER A 69 3.32 10.76 -18.53
CA SER A 69 2.09 11.46 -19.07
C SER A 69 2.22 12.61 -20.12
N GLY A 70 3.39 13.22 -20.30
CA GLY A 70 3.69 14.25 -21.30
C GLY A 70 4.30 13.80 -22.65
N ALA A 71 4.68 12.53 -22.85
CA ALA A 71 5.42 12.06 -24.05
C ALA A 71 4.65 11.08 -24.97
N PHE A 72 3.32 10.99 -24.88
CA PHE A 72 2.56 9.86 -25.44
C PHE A 72 2.13 9.97 -26.89
N GLY A 73 2.03 8.78 -27.50
CA GLY A 73 1.05 8.51 -28.56
C GLY A 73 -0.40 8.48 -28.02
N PRO A 74 -1.41 8.39 -28.89
CA PRO A 74 -2.81 8.41 -28.48
C PRO A 74 -3.14 7.29 -27.46
N SER A 75 -3.94 7.60 -26.43
CA SER A 75 -4.44 6.58 -25.51
C SER A 75 -5.45 5.68 -26.22
N GLN A 76 -5.06 4.44 -26.50
CA GLN A 76 -5.91 3.43 -27.12
C GLN A 76 -6.99 2.89 -26.18
N TYR A 77 -6.77 3.00 -24.86
CA TYR A 77 -7.62 2.44 -23.81
C TYR A 77 -8.30 3.52 -22.96
N GLY A 78 -8.30 4.76 -23.44
CA GLY A 78 -8.99 5.87 -22.81
C GLY A 78 -8.20 6.52 -21.66
N THR A 79 -8.67 7.70 -21.29
CA THR A 79 -8.11 8.49 -20.20
C THR A 79 -9.04 8.41 -18.99
N GLN A 80 -8.62 8.99 -17.86
CA GLN A 80 -9.46 9.12 -16.66
C GLN A 80 -9.97 7.78 -16.15
N MET A 81 -9.04 6.86 -15.91
CA MET A 81 -9.35 5.61 -15.23
C MET A 81 -9.83 5.89 -13.81
N THR A 82 -10.99 5.34 -13.46
CA THR A 82 -11.60 5.47 -12.14
C THR A 82 -12.07 4.11 -11.65
N GLY A 83 -12.07 3.91 -10.34
CA GLY A 83 -12.46 2.64 -9.74
C GLY A 83 -11.76 2.42 -8.42
N SER A 84 -11.56 1.17 -8.04
CA SER A 84 -10.93 0.86 -6.76
C SER A 84 -9.99 -0.34 -6.85
N LEU A 85 -8.90 -0.26 -6.10
CA LEU A 85 -7.97 -1.35 -5.88
C LEU A 85 -7.96 -1.70 -4.38
N SER A 86 -8.06 -2.97 -4.04
CA SER A 86 -8.07 -3.46 -2.66
C SER A 86 -6.97 -4.50 -2.44
N GLY A 87 -6.47 -4.59 -1.23
CA GLY A 87 -5.51 -5.60 -0.80
C GLY A 87 -5.16 -5.44 0.67
N ASP A 88 -4.16 -6.16 1.12
CA ASP A 88 -3.76 -6.18 2.53
C ASP A 88 -2.44 -5.43 2.72
N MET A 89 -2.47 -4.45 3.61
CA MET A 89 -1.32 -3.63 3.97
C MET A 89 -0.67 -4.14 5.26
N THR A 90 0.64 -4.36 5.22
CA THR A 90 1.45 -4.81 6.35
C THR A 90 2.67 -3.92 6.50
N THR A 91 3.10 -3.72 7.74
CA THR A 91 4.38 -3.05 8.03
C THR A 91 5.25 -4.00 8.84
N VAL A 92 6.40 -4.39 8.27
CA VAL A 92 7.39 -5.25 8.92
C VAL A 92 8.70 -4.48 9.04
N GLY A 93 9.04 -4.05 10.26
CA GLY A 93 10.19 -3.17 10.48
C GLY A 93 10.02 -1.85 9.72
N SER A 94 10.96 -1.54 8.81
CA SER A 94 10.92 -0.34 7.95
C SER A 94 10.26 -0.58 6.59
N LEU A 95 9.65 -1.74 6.36
CA LEU A 95 9.06 -2.08 5.07
C LEU A 95 7.53 -2.01 5.15
N LEU A 96 6.94 -1.06 4.42
CA LEU A 96 5.51 -1.03 4.15
C LEU A 96 5.25 -1.88 2.91
N GLN A 97 4.33 -2.83 3.00
CA GLN A 97 3.93 -3.70 1.89
C GLN A 97 2.42 -3.65 1.71
N TRP A 98 1.98 -3.65 0.46
CA TRP A 98 0.58 -3.83 0.10
C TRP A 98 0.51 -5.03 -0.86
N THR A 99 -0.25 -6.06 -0.50
CA THR A 99 -0.22 -7.37 -1.17
C THR A 99 -1.64 -7.85 -1.48
N GLY A 100 -1.77 -8.85 -2.35
CA GLY A 100 -3.08 -9.35 -2.75
C GLY A 100 -3.91 -8.32 -3.53
N ILE A 101 -3.23 -7.40 -4.22
CA ILE A 101 -3.87 -6.23 -4.84
C ILE A 101 -4.75 -6.69 -5.99
N THR A 102 -6.05 -6.38 -5.92
CA THR A 102 -7.05 -6.69 -6.93
C THR A 102 -8.04 -5.55 -7.10
N GLY A 103 -8.68 -5.46 -8.26
CA GLY A 103 -9.73 -4.46 -8.48
C GLY A 103 -10.02 -4.22 -9.95
N THR A 104 -10.90 -3.26 -10.21
CA THR A 104 -11.35 -2.93 -11.57
C THR A 104 -11.42 -1.42 -11.73
N LEU A 105 -10.84 -0.93 -12.82
CA LEU A 105 -10.84 0.46 -13.24
C LEU A 105 -11.55 0.59 -14.58
N LEU A 106 -12.33 1.66 -14.74
CA LEU A 106 -13.06 1.99 -15.94
C LEU A 106 -12.53 3.32 -16.49
N SER A 107 -12.24 3.36 -17.79
CA SER A 107 -11.89 4.60 -18.47
C SER A 107 -13.11 5.25 -19.14
N ASN A 108 -12.97 6.52 -19.49
CA ASN A 108 -14.02 7.30 -20.13
C ASN A 108 -14.47 6.80 -21.52
N ASN A 109 -13.68 5.95 -22.18
CA ASN A 109 -14.02 5.36 -23.47
C ASN A 109 -14.61 3.94 -23.36
N GLY A 110 -14.90 3.49 -22.14
CA GLY A 110 -15.46 2.17 -21.87
C GLY A 110 -14.44 1.03 -21.78
N SER A 111 -13.14 1.33 -21.77
CA SER A 111 -12.14 0.30 -21.48
C SER A 111 -12.18 -0.09 -20.01
N THR A 112 -11.94 -1.36 -19.73
CA THR A 112 -11.91 -1.95 -18.40
C THR A 112 -10.55 -2.54 -18.14
N LEU A 113 -9.85 -2.02 -17.13
CA LEU A 113 -8.62 -2.58 -16.59
C LEU A 113 -8.98 -3.37 -15.32
N THR A 114 -8.73 -4.67 -15.33
CA THR A 114 -8.85 -5.53 -14.15
C THR A 114 -7.47 -5.86 -13.63
N ILE A 115 -7.19 -5.52 -12.37
CA ILE A 115 -6.00 -5.96 -11.65
C ILE A 115 -6.35 -7.28 -10.96
N THR A 116 -5.66 -8.35 -11.36
CA THR A 116 -5.95 -9.73 -10.92
C THR A 116 -5.02 -10.21 -9.80
N GLY A 117 -3.98 -9.44 -9.51
CA GLY A 117 -3.03 -9.72 -8.44
C GLY A 117 -1.90 -8.71 -8.48
N GLY A 118 -1.19 -8.56 -7.36
CA GLY A 118 -0.05 -7.67 -7.32
C GLY A 118 0.46 -7.41 -5.92
N SER A 119 1.59 -6.72 -5.87
CA SER A 119 2.16 -6.24 -4.63
C SER A 119 2.94 -4.95 -4.87
N LEU A 120 2.90 -4.05 -3.90
CA LEU A 120 3.80 -2.90 -3.81
C LEU A 120 4.54 -2.94 -2.48
N SER A 121 5.72 -2.35 -2.47
CA SER A 121 6.56 -2.26 -1.29
C SER A 121 7.32 -0.94 -1.29
N ARG A 122 7.55 -0.39 -0.10
CA ARG A 122 8.30 0.85 0.11
C ARG A 122 9.07 0.79 1.41
N GLN A 123 10.35 1.15 1.38
CA GLN A 123 11.08 1.41 2.62
C GLN A 123 10.61 2.74 3.22
N THR A 124 10.22 2.75 4.49
CA THR A 124 9.76 3.94 5.22
C THR A 124 10.92 4.76 5.80
N THR A 125 12.14 4.24 5.74
CA THR A 125 13.36 4.90 6.21
C THR A 125 14.53 4.62 5.28
N GLY A 126 15.53 5.51 5.25
CA GLY A 126 16.76 5.33 4.45
C GLY A 126 16.77 6.14 3.15
N SER A 127 17.71 5.82 2.27
CA SER A 127 18.02 6.59 1.05
C SER A 127 17.16 6.25 -0.17
N ASN A 128 16.33 5.20 -0.12
CA ASN A 128 15.45 4.81 -1.21
C ASN A 128 14.05 4.50 -0.66
N GLN A 129 13.21 5.53 -0.58
CA GLN A 129 11.85 5.46 -0.02
C GLN A 129 10.78 5.43 -1.11
N ASN A 130 11.15 5.04 -2.33
CA ASN A 130 10.22 4.98 -3.45
C ASN A 130 9.54 3.62 -3.48
N ALA A 131 8.27 3.60 -3.87
CA ALA A 131 7.50 2.39 -4.02
C ALA A 131 7.97 1.59 -5.24
N PHE A 132 7.91 0.26 -5.11
CA PHE A 132 8.24 -0.67 -6.18
C PHE A 132 7.37 -1.92 -6.10
N GLY A 133 7.20 -2.62 -7.21
CA GLY A 133 6.40 -3.84 -7.27
C GLY A 133 5.80 -4.09 -8.64
N SER A 134 4.64 -4.74 -8.67
CA SER A 134 3.99 -5.13 -9.92
C SER A 134 2.51 -5.43 -9.77
N PHE A 135 1.74 -5.16 -10.83
CA PHE A 135 0.33 -5.54 -10.97
C PHE A 135 0.12 -6.45 -12.18
N SER A 136 -0.44 -7.64 -11.94
CA SER A 136 -0.99 -8.47 -13.01
C SER A 136 -2.32 -7.89 -13.47
N TYR A 137 -2.53 -7.84 -14.78
CA TYR A 137 -3.72 -7.21 -15.35
C TYR A 137 -4.34 -7.99 -16.51
N SER A 138 -5.63 -7.71 -16.70
CA SER A 138 -6.38 -7.94 -17.94
C SER A 138 -7.06 -6.63 -18.34
N LEU A 139 -6.90 -6.24 -19.58
CA LEU A 139 -7.40 -5.01 -20.17
C LEU A 139 -8.30 -5.36 -21.34
N THR A 140 -9.48 -4.75 -21.38
CA THR A 140 -10.42 -4.90 -22.49
C THR A 140 -10.94 -3.52 -22.88
N GLY A 141 -11.17 -3.28 -24.16
CA GLY A 141 -11.71 -2.00 -24.63
C GLY A 141 -11.61 -1.83 -26.14
N PRO A 142 -11.84 -0.62 -26.66
CA PRO A 142 -11.73 -0.32 -28.08
C PRO A 142 -10.36 -0.63 -28.70
N GLY A 143 -9.29 -0.58 -27.89
CA GLY A 143 -7.93 -0.97 -28.29
C GLY A 143 -7.69 -2.49 -28.40
N GLY A 144 -8.69 -3.31 -28.07
CA GLY A 144 -8.60 -4.77 -28.05
C GLY A 144 -8.51 -5.33 -26.63
N ALA A 145 -8.12 -6.61 -26.54
CA ALA A 145 -7.86 -7.29 -25.28
C ALA A 145 -6.35 -7.47 -25.09
N SER A 146 -5.87 -7.18 -23.88
CA SER A 146 -4.48 -7.34 -23.49
C SER A 146 -4.39 -7.89 -22.07
N ALA A 147 -3.35 -8.63 -21.76
CA ALA A 147 -3.08 -9.12 -20.41
C ALA A 147 -1.58 -9.16 -20.18
N GLY A 148 -1.15 -9.01 -18.94
CA GLY A 148 0.27 -9.01 -18.62
C GLY A 148 0.54 -8.52 -17.21
N VAL A 149 1.72 -7.95 -17.02
CA VAL A 149 2.16 -7.40 -15.74
C VAL A 149 2.68 -5.99 -15.97
N PHE A 150 2.19 -5.03 -15.20
CA PHE A 150 2.81 -3.72 -15.05
C PHE A 150 3.86 -3.80 -13.95
N HIS A 151 5.06 -3.29 -14.23
CA HIS A 151 6.17 -3.19 -13.30
C HIS A 151 6.35 -1.75 -12.83
N PHE A 152 6.58 -1.57 -11.54
CA PHE A 152 6.84 -0.29 -10.91
C PHE A 152 8.22 -0.34 -10.27
N HIS A 153 9.16 0.46 -10.78
CA HIS A 153 10.52 0.53 -10.25
C HIS A 153 10.70 1.81 -9.43
N PRO A 154 11.56 1.78 -8.40
CA PRO A 154 11.65 2.87 -7.44
C PRO A 154 12.20 4.17 -8.05
N ASN A 155 12.95 4.11 -9.15
CA ASN A 155 13.62 5.30 -9.73
C ASN A 155 13.17 5.59 -11.18
N GLN A 156 12.01 5.08 -11.57
CA GLN A 156 11.54 5.17 -12.96
C GLN A 156 11.17 6.58 -13.41
N PHE A 157 10.91 7.53 -12.48
CA PHE A 157 10.60 8.90 -12.85
C PHE A 157 11.14 9.89 -11.81
N THR A 158 11.84 10.92 -12.28
CA THR A 158 12.46 11.94 -11.42
C THR A 158 11.81 13.33 -11.57
N GLY A 159 10.82 13.49 -12.46
CA GLY A 159 10.03 14.72 -12.59
C GLY A 159 8.87 14.79 -11.58
N PRO A 160 8.24 15.95 -11.36
CA PRO A 160 7.05 16.09 -10.50
C PRO A 160 5.87 15.21 -10.99
N PRO A 161 5.12 14.50 -10.13
CA PRO A 161 5.13 14.54 -8.65
C PRO A 161 6.29 13.89 -7.92
N GLY A 162 7.33 13.44 -8.62
CA GLY A 162 8.41 12.66 -8.04
C GLY A 162 8.08 11.17 -8.11
N PRO A 163 9.09 10.32 -7.84
CA PRO A 163 9.05 8.88 -8.10
C PRO A 163 7.87 8.17 -7.43
N ASN A 164 7.63 6.93 -7.86
CA ASN A 164 6.63 6.03 -7.29
C ASN A 164 6.57 6.13 -5.76
N SER A 165 5.37 6.34 -5.22
CA SER A 165 5.12 6.53 -3.79
C SER A 165 3.97 5.66 -3.33
N LEU A 166 4.06 5.15 -2.11
CA LEU A 166 3.03 4.35 -1.46
C LEU A 166 3.00 4.72 0.02
N THR A 167 1.90 5.27 0.50
CA THR A 167 1.63 5.50 1.92
C THR A 167 0.41 4.67 2.34
N GLU A 168 0.02 4.78 3.60
CA GLU A 168 -1.22 4.15 4.10
C GLU A 168 -2.48 4.79 3.51
N THR A 169 -2.38 6.02 3.01
CA THR A 169 -3.55 6.83 2.60
C THR A 169 -3.51 7.27 1.14
N GLU A 170 -2.39 7.11 0.46
CA GLU A 170 -2.21 7.57 -0.92
C GLU A 170 -1.10 6.80 -1.63
N PHE A 171 -1.22 6.64 -2.95
CA PHE A 171 -0.11 6.23 -3.80
C PHE A 171 -0.05 7.02 -5.11
N PHE A 172 1.15 7.11 -5.68
CA PHE A 172 1.41 7.61 -7.03
C PHE A 172 2.29 6.59 -7.74
N LEU A 173 1.88 6.13 -8.91
CA LEU A 173 2.55 5.06 -9.62
C LEU A 173 2.66 5.37 -11.12
N TRP A 174 3.87 5.20 -11.62
CA TRP A 174 4.23 5.06 -13.02
C TRP A 174 4.86 3.70 -13.23
N GLY A 175 4.28 2.95 -14.15
CA GLY A 175 4.73 1.62 -14.49
C GLY A 175 4.58 1.32 -15.96
N ASN A 176 5.05 0.13 -16.33
CA ASN A 176 5.08 -0.31 -17.71
C ASN A 176 5.01 -1.84 -17.83
N ASN A 177 4.53 -2.33 -18.96
CA ASN A 177 4.44 -3.77 -19.25
C ASN A 177 5.66 -4.34 -20.00
N TRP A 178 6.80 -3.65 -19.98
CA TRP A 178 8.05 -4.10 -20.59
C TRP A 178 9.20 -3.88 -19.62
N ASN A 179 10.28 -4.64 -19.78
CA ASN A 179 11.48 -4.51 -18.96
C ASN A 179 12.72 -4.45 -19.87
N ASN A 180 13.59 -3.45 -19.68
CA ASN A 180 14.82 -3.27 -20.47
C ASN A 180 14.63 -3.36 -21.99
N GLY A 181 13.56 -2.74 -22.51
CA GLY A 181 13.24 -2.75 -23.94
C GLY A 181 12.65 -4.07 -24.49
N VAL A 182 12.47 -5.09 -23.65
CA VAL A 182 11.83 -6.36 -24.02
C VAL A 182 10.37 -6.33 -23.57
N GLU A 183 9.44 -6.50 -24.51
CA GLU A 183 8.01 -6.66 -24.21
C GLU A 183 7.83 -7.84 -23.25
N ALA A 184 7.05 -7.67 -22.17
CA ALA A 184 6.83 -8.77 -21.24
C ALA A 184 6.03 -9.92 -21.87
N LEU A 185 5.24 -9.65 -22.92
CA LEU A 185 4.51 -10.65 -23.71
C LEU A 185 4.38 -10.20 -25.19
N PRO A 186 4.64 -11.08 -26.17
CA PRO A 186 4.48 -10.76 -27.59
C PRO A 186 3.03 -10.43 -27.95
N GLY A 187 2.80 -9.31 -28.64
CA GLY A 187 1.50 -8.96 -29.24
C GLY A 187 0.58 -8.06 -28.40
N ALA A 188 0.96 -7.73 -27.16
CA ALA A 188 0.23 -6.79 -26.30
C ALA A 188 0.57 -5.30 -26.59
N GLY A 189 1.66 -5.06 -27.32
CA GLY A 189 2.25 -3.73 -27.47
C GLY A 189 2.88 -3.21 -26.18
N ARG A 190 3.68 -2.15 -26.29
CA ARG A 190 4.26 -1.48 -25.11
C ARG A 190 3.20 -0.55 -24.52
N LEU A 191 2.81 -0.82 -23.28
CA LEU A 191 1.80 -0.08 -22.52
C LEU A 191 2.39 0.45 -21.23
N GLY A 192 2.25 1.76 -21.02
CA GLY A 192 2.53 2.35 -19.73
C GLY A 192 1.24 2.67 -18.99
N ILE A 193 1.38 2.78 -17.67
CA ILE A 193 0.29 3.01 -16.74
C ILE A 193 0.68 4.08 -15.74
N ASP A 194 -0.25 5.00 -15.55
CA ASP A 194 -0.17 6.14 -14.66
C ASP A 194 -1.36 6.00 -13.69
N LEU A 195 -1.10 5.80 -12.39
CA LEU A 195 -2.15 5.71 -11.37
C LEU A 195 -1.89 6.67 -10.21
N HIS A 196 -2.94 7.36 -9.80
CA HIS A 196 -3.03 8.07 -8.54
C HIS A 196 -4.27 7.59 -7.78
N ALA A 197 -4.13 7.46 -6.47
CA ALA A 197 -5.21 7.02 -5.63
C ALA A 197 -5.08 7.51 -4.21
N VAL A 198 -6.24 7.76 -3.59
CA VAL A 198 -6.35 8.04 -2.16
C VAL A 198 -7.18 6.94 -1.51
N ALA A 199 -6.71 6.45 -0.37
CA ALA A 199 -7.52 5.59 0.47
C ALA A 199 -8.60 6.45 1.13
N PRO A 200 -9.86 5.99 1.21
CA PRO A 200 -10.80 6.56 2.15
C PRO A 200 -10.18 6.39 3.55
N VAL A 201 -10.10 7.49 4.30
CA VAL A 201 -9.62 7.48 5.69
C VAL A 201 -10.39 6.38 6.44
N PRO A 202 -9.73 5.33 6.96
CA PRO A 202 -10.40 4.33 7.77
C PRO A 202 -11.07 5.05 8.93
N LEU A 203 -12.36 4.81 9.16
CA LEU A 203 -13.02 5.30 10.37
C LEU A 203 -12.14 4.88 11.56
N PRO A 204 -11.57 5.83 12.32
CA PRO A 204 -10.65 5.50 13.39
C PRO A 204 -11.32 4.50 14.33
N GLY A 205 -10.55 3.65 15.00
CA GLY A 205 -11.02 2.66 15.98
C GLY A 205 -11.88 3.20 17.15
N ALA A 206 -12.41 4.43 17.08
CA ALA A 206 -13.50 4.95 17.87
C ALA A 206 -14.71 4.00 17.93
N LEU A 207 -15.06 3.27 16.86
CA LEU A 207 -16.11 2.24 16.94
C LEU A 207 -15.74 1.07 17.86
N LEU A 208 -14.45 0.72 17.94
CA LEU A 208 -13.93 -0.29 18.88
C LEU A 208 -13.87 0.24 20.32
N PHE A 209 -13.69 1.55 20.52
CA PHE A 209 -13.80 2.20 21.84
C PHE A 209 -15.25 2.32 22.34
N PHE A 210 -16.24 2.49 21.45
CA PHE A 210 -17.65 2.45 21.83
C PHE A 210 -18.17 1.01 22.03
N GLY A 211 -17.65 0.03 21.28
CA GLY A 211 -18.04 -1.38 21.38
C GLY A 211 -17.39 -2.19 22.51
N SER A 212 -16.23 -1.77 23.04
CA SER A 212 -15.48 -2.53 24.07
C SER A 212 -15.92 -2.28 25.51
N GLY A 213 -16.96 -1.48 25.75
CA GLY A 213 -17.56 -1.36 27.08
C GLY A 213 -16.65 -0.78 28.18
N LEU A 214 -15.50 -0.20 27.84
CA LEU A 214 -14.54 0.32 28.83
C LEU A 214 -15.05 1.54 29.62
N MET A 215 -16.13 2.18 29.16
CA MET A 215 -16.83 3.24 29.90
C MET A 215 -17.71 2.71 31.05
N GLY A 216 -17.91 1.39 31.18
CA GLY A 216 -18.69 0.79 32.26
C GLY A 216 -17.99 0.74 33.63
N LEU A 217 -16.67 0.90 33.69
CA LEU A 217 -15.91 0.73 34.94
C LEU A 217 -15.79 1.98 35.82
N LEU A 218 -16.19 3.16 35.34
CA LEU A 218 -16.23 4.37 36.18
C LEU A 218 -17.57 4.52 36.94
N GLY A 219 -18.56 3.65 36.70
CA GLY A 219 -19.90 3.74 37.29
C GLY A 219 -20.12 2.98 38.62
N PHE A 220 -19.22 2.08 39.03
CA PHE A 220 -19.42 1.22 40.22
C PHE A 220 -18.74 1.71 41.51
N ARG A 221 -18.65 3.04 41.70
CA ARG A 221 -18.35 3.63 43.02
C ARG A 221 -19.46 4.57 43.45
N LYS A 222 -20.62 4.03 43.83
CA LYS A 222 -21.50 4.62 44.87
C LYS A 222 -22.65 3.68 45.19
N THR A 223 -22.45 2.85 46.22
CA THR A 223 -23.39 2.59 47.33
C THR A 223 -22.75 1.59 48.30
N CYS A 224 -21.85 2.05 49.15
CA CYS A 224 -21.79 1.52 50.51
C CYS A 224 -22.69 2.42 51.34
N HIS A 225 -23.94 2.01 51.59
CA HIS A 225 -24.69 2.52 52.73
C HIS A 225 -24.50 1.50 53.85
N VAL A 226 -23.89 1.98 54.91
CA VAL A 226 -23.90 1.38 56.24
C VAL A 226 -25.32 1.50 56.80
N ILE A 227 -25.91 0.38 57.19
CA ILE A 227 -26.81 0.27 58.35
C ILE A 227 -26.39 -0.99 59.11
#